data_AF-A0A9E0NFF1-F1
#
_entry.id   AF-A0A9E0NFF1-F1
#
_cell.length_a   1.000
_cell.length_b   1.000
_cell.length_c   1.000
_cell.angle_alpha   90.00
_cell.angle_beta   90.00
_cell.angle_gamma   90.00
#
_symmetry.space_group_name_H-M   'P 1'
#
loop_
_entity.id
_entity.type
_entity.pdbx_description
1 polymer ?
#
loop_
_entity_poly.entity_id
_entity_poly.type
_entity_poly.pdbx_seq_one_letter_code
_entity_poly.pdbx_strand_id
1 'polypeptide(L)'
;MVASLAASSCASLSPAERAARMQQEVEEMIQVYGPACEKLGYQADSDPWRACILKLDHDQSERFRARMNATMTDCWGHRGFFHYTSF
;
A
#
# COMPACT_ATOMS: atom_id res chain seq x y z
N MET A 1 25.78 29.41 25.52
CA MET A 1 25.90 29.48 24.05
C MET A 1 24.88 28.53 23.46
N VAL A 2 23.88 29.06 22.76
CA VAL A 2 22.81 28.27 22.13
C VAL A 2 23.29 27.94 20.73
N ALA A 3 23.63 26.67 20.46
CA ALA A 3 24.04 26.23 19.15
C ALA A 3 22.81 25.79 18.36
N SER A 4 22.27 26.71 17.55
CA SER A 4 21.22 26.41 16.58
C SER A 4 21.80 25.59 15.43
N LEU A 5 21.61 24.27 15.46
CA LEU A 5 21.78 23.41 14.30
C LEU A 5 20.42 23.27 13.61
N ALA A 6 20.12 24.25 12.76
CA ALA A 6 19.11 24.08 11.72
C ALA A 6 19.67 23.12 10.66
N ALA A 7 19.55 21.82 10.92
CA ALA A 7 19.66 20.79 9.91
C ALA A 7 18.24 20.35 9.57
N SER A 8 17.77 20.75 8.38
CA SER A 8 16.76 20.02 7.64
C SER A 8 17.31 18.62 7.31
N SER A 9 17.34 17.73 8.30
CA SER A 9 17.70 16.34 8.10
C SER A 9 16.53 15.67 7.41
N CYS A 10 16.72 15.34 6.14
CA CYS A 10 16.07 14.19 5.55
C CYS A 10 16.46 13.02 6.46
N ALA A 11 15.56 12.59 7.36
CA ALA A 11 15.80 11.48 8.27
C ALA A 11 15.91 10.21 7.40
N SER A 12 17.11 9.91 6.90
CA SER A 12 17.37 8.67 6.22
C SER A 12 17.24 7.56 7.24
N LEU A 13 16.11 6.84 7.21
CA LEU A 13 15.96 5.58 7.94
C LEU A 13 17.21 4.74 7.73
N SER A 14 17.81 4.29 8.83
CA SER A 14 18.92 3.34 8.75
C SER A 14 18.47 2.06 8.04
N PRO A 15 19.38 1.32 7.38
CA PRO A 15 19.04 0.05 6.74
C PRO A 15 18.35 -0.93 7.70
N ALA A 16 18.75 -0.93 8.98
CA ALA A 16 18.16 -1.76 10.02
C ALA A 16 16.69 -1.39 10.29
N GLU A 17 16.36 -0.10 10.38
CA GLU A 17 14.99 0.36 10.56
C GLU A 17 14.10 0.04 9.36
N ARG A 18 14.65 0.15 8.13
CA ARG A 18 13.93 -0.24 6.92
C ARG A 18 13.62 -1.75 6.91
N ALA A 19 14.60 -2.59 7.24
CA ALA A 19 14.40 -4.03 7.31
C ALA A 19 13.35 -4.42 8.36
N ALA A 20 13.38 -3.80 9.54
CA ALA A 20 12.38 -4.03 10.59
C ALA A 20 10.96 -3.66 10.14
N ARG A 21 10.79 -2.55 9.41
CA ARG A 21 9.49 -2.17 8.85
C ARG A 21 8.97 -3.17 7.82
N MET A 22 9.83 -3.60 6.89
CA MET A 22 9.45 -4.58 5.88
C MET A 22 9.05 -5.92 6.50
N GLN A 23 9.72 -6.33 7.59
CA GLN A 23 9.35 -7.54 8.32
C GLN A 23 7.94 -7.46 8.91
N GLN A 24 7.57 -6.30 9.47
CA GLN A 24 6.23 -6.07 10.01
C GLN A 24 5.16 -6.09 8.91
N GLU A 25 5.45 -5.48 7.77
CA GLU A 25 4.54 -5.46 6.62
C GLU A 25 4.28 -6.88 6.07
N VAL A 26 5.32 -7.70 5.97
CA VAL A 26 5.18 -9.11 5.56
C VAL A 26 4.36 -9.92 6.57
N GLU A 27 4.59 -9.72 7.87
CA GLU A 27 3.82 -10.37 8.93
C GLU A 27 2.33 -10.02 8.83
N GLU A 28 2.01 -8.73 8.62
CA GLU A 28 0.64 -8.28 8.42
C GLU A 28 0.01 -8.91 7.17
N MET A 29 0.72 -8.95 6.05
CA MET A 29 0.24 -9.61 4.83
C MET A 29 -0.07 -11.10 5.06
N ILE A 30 0.79 -11.82 5.80
CA ILE A 30 0.56 -13.23 6.13
C ILE A 30 -0.71 -13.37 6.99
N GLN A 31 -0.90 -12.52 7.99
CA GLN A 31 -2.08 -12.56 8.86
C GLN A 31 -3.38 -12.24 8.11
N VAL A 32 -3.34 -11.30 7.16
CA VAL A 32 -4.52 -10.87 6.39
C VAL A 32 -4.85 -11.83 5.25
N TYR A 33 -3.86 -12.24 4.46
CA TYR A 33 -4.06 -13.01 3.22
C TYR A 33 -3.75 -14.51 3.34
N GLY A 34 -2.90 -14.91 4.29
CA GLY A 34 -2.50 -16.30 4.49
C GLY A 34 -3.68 -17.27 4.61
N PRO A 35 -4.68 -16.99 5.48
CA PRO A 35 -5.86 -17.85 5.63
C PRO A 35 -6.71 -17.96 4.35
N ALA A 36 -6.71 -16.93 3.50
CA ALA A 36 -7.41 -16.97 2.22
C ALA A 36 -6.68 -17.89 1.24
N CYS A 37 -5.35 -17.82 1.18
CA CYS A 37 -4.53 -18.69 0.36
C CYS A 37 -4.60 -20.17 0.82
N GLU A 38 -4.65 -20.43 2.12
CA GLU A 38 -4.88 -21.78 2.64
C GLU A 38 -6.25 -22.33 2.23
N LYS A 39 -7.31 -21.51 2.29
CA LYS A 39 -8.65 -21.88 1.81
C LYS A 39 -8.70 -22.16 0.29
N LEU A 40 -7.79 -21.57 -0.47
CA LEU A 40 -7.61 -21.85 -1.90
C LEU A 40 -6.82 -23.14 -2.16
N GLY A 41 -6.33 -23.81 -1.11
CA GLY A 41 -5.63 -25.10 -1.19
C GLY A 41 -4.11 -24.97 -1.28
N TYR A 42 -3.55 -23.77 -1.10
CA TYR A 42 -2.09 -23.62 -1.02
C TYR A 42 -1.58 -24.07 0.35
N GLN A 43 -0.51 -24.85 0.35
CA GLN A 43 0.14 -25.28 1.59
C GLN A 43 0.83 -24.09 2.26
N ALA A 44 0.55 -23.86 3.54
CA ALA A 44 1.20 -22.81 4.31
C ALA A 44 2.74 -22.92 4.22
N ASP A 45 3.41 -21.77 4.25
CA ASP A 45 4.86 -21.62 4.12
C ASP A 45 5.51 -22.09 2.80
N SER A 46 4.73 -22.57 1.85
CA SER A 46 5.24 -22.93 0.53
C SER A 46 5.40 -21.71 -0.39
N ASP A 47 6.31 -21.80 -1.36
CA ASP A 47 6.49 -20.77 -2.40
C ASP A 47 5.18 -20.39 -3.12
N PRO A 48 4.31 -21.34 -3.55
CA PRO A 48 3.05 -20.95 -4.20
C PRO A 48 2.08 -20.25 -3.23
N TRP A 49 2.12 -20.55 -1.93
CA TRP A 49 1.35 -19.81 -0.92
C TRP A 49 1.85 -18.38 -0.74
N ARG A 50 3.17 -18.16 -0.67
CA ARG A 50 3.77 -16.82 -0.61
C ARG A 50 3.44 -16.00 -1.87
N ALA A 51 3.46 -16.63 -3.03
CA ALA A 51 3.06 -16.00 -4.29
C ALA A 51 1.57 -15.59 -4.30
N CYS A 52 0.69 -16.42 -3.72
CA CYS A 52 -0.73 -16.10 -3.56
C CYS A 52 -0.92 -14.85 -2.68
N ILE A 53 -0.22 -14.75 -1.55
CA ILE A 53 -0.27 -13.60 -0.64
C ILE A 53 0.12 -12.31 -1.38
N LEU A 54 1.27 -12.31 -2.06
CA LEU A 54 1.77 -11.15 -2.81
C LEU A 54 0.82 -10.74 -3.93
N LYS A 55 0.17 -11.71 -4.59
CA LYS A 55 -0.83 -11.42 -5.63
C LYS A 55 -2.07 -10.73 -5.07
N LEU A 56 -2.58 -11.21 -3.93
CA LEU A 56 -3.76 -10.62 -3.30
C LEU A 56 -3.48 -9.19 -2.83
N ASP A 57 -2.29 -8.92 -2.30
CA ASP A 57 -1.86 -7.59 -1.92
C ASP A 57 -1.78 -6.62 -3.12
N HIS A 58 -1.14 -7.06 -4.20
CA HIS A 58 -1.07 -6.29 -5.44
C HIS A 58 -2.45 -6.00 -6.02
N ASP A 59 -3.34 -6.99 -6.05
CA ASP A 59 -4.72 -6.82 -6.52
C ASP A 59 -5.50 -5.83 -5.64
N GLN A 60 -5.28 -5.83 -4.32
CA GLN A 60 -5.90 -4.87 -3.41
C GLN A 60 -5.39 -3.45 -3.68
N SER A 61 -4.08 -3.28 -3.83
CA SER A 61 -3.42 -2.01 -4.13
C SER A 61 -3.91 -1.43 -5.46
N GLU A 62 -4.01 -2.25 -6.51
CA GLU A 62 -4.53 -1.82 -7.80
C GLU A 62 -6.02 -1.46 -7.74
N ARG A 63 -6.83 -2.20 -6.96
CA ARG A 63 -8.24 -1.82 -6.74
C ARG A 63 -8.37 -0.50 -5.97
N PHE A 64 -7.51 -0.28 -4.98
CA PHE A 64 -7.48 0.98 -4.24
C PHE A 64 -7.07 2.14 -5.15
N ARG A 65 -6.04 1.95 -5.97
CA ARG A 65 -5.58 2.92 -6.98
C ARG A 65 -6.64 3.20 -8.04
N ALA A 66 -7.29 2.16 -8.55
CA ALA A 66 -8.40 2.29 -9.50
C ALA A 66 -9.58 3.06 -8.89
N ARG A 67 -9.92 2.81 -7.61
CA ARG A 67 -10.94 3.58 -6.89
C ARG A 67 -10.54 5.03 -6.70
N MET A 68 -9.30 5.31 -6.30
CA MET A 68 -8.82 6.70 -6.18
C MET A 68 -8.83 7.43 -7.53
N ASN A 69 -8.45 6.75 -8.61
CA ASN A 69 -8.51 7.29 -9.97
C ASN A 69 -9.95 7.50 -10.45
N ALA A 70 -10.87 6.58 -10.13
CA ALA A 70 -12.29 6.74 -10.41
C ALA A 70 -12.89 7.93 -9.64
N THR A 71 -12.47 8.16 -8.40
CA THR A 71 -12.82 9.37 -7.62
C THR A 71 -12.16 10.64 -8.21
N MET A 72 -11.04 10.51 -8.92
CA MET A 72 -10.34 11.62 -9.60
C MET A 72 -10.85 11.91 -11.02
N THR A 73 -11.81 11.15 -11.54
CA THR A 73 -12.46 11.37 -12.84
C THR A 73 -13.87 11.88 -12.54
N ASP A 74 -14.17 13.18 -12.58
CA ASP A 74 -14.10 13.99 -13.79
C ASP A 74 -13.93 15.49 -13.42
N CYS A 75 -12.71 16.00 -13.54
CA CYS A 75 -12.49 17.44 -13.74
C CYS A 75 -11.92 17.64 -15.15
N TRP A 76 -12.60 17.10 -16.16
CA TRP A 76 -12.30 17.37 -17.56
C TRP A 76 -13.30 18.38 -18.13
N GLY A 77 -13.13 19.66 -17.79
CA GLY A 77 -13.88 20.75 -18.46
C GLY A 77 -14.00 22.07 -17.71
N HIS A 78 -13.31 23.09 -18.22
CA HIS A 78 -13.56 24.55 -18.12
C HIS A 78 -13.82 25.23 -16.76
N ARG A 79 -13.12 26.37 -16.57
CA ARG A 79 -13.53 27.45 -15.66
C ARG A 79 -15.03 27.71 -15.83
N GLY A 80 -15.86 27.31 -14.86
CA GLY A 80 -17.19 27.92 -14.70
C GLY A 80 -18.36 27.07 -14.22
N PHE A 81 -18.32 25.74 -14.22
CA PHE A 81 -19.51 24.97 -13.79
C PHE A 81 -19.15 23.69 -13.02
N PHE A 82 -19.43 23.69 -11.72
CA PHE A 82 -19.48 22.47 -10.91
C PHE A 82 -20.85 21.82 -11.10
N HIS A 83 -20.95 20.78 -11.92
CA HIS A 83 -22.11 19.90 -11.94
C HIS A 83 -21.72 18.56 -11.30
N TYR A 84 -22.32 18.28 -10.13
CA TYR A 84 -22.27 16.95 -9.52
C TYR A 84 -23.36 16.08 -10.14
N THR A 85 -22.99 15.09 -10.94
CA THR A 85 -23.91 14.00 -11.30
C THR A 85 -23.39 12.71 -10.67
N SER A 86 -24.06 12.28 -9.60
CA SER A 86 -23.99 10.91 -9.09
C SER A 86 -24.96 10.04 -9.90
N PHE A 87 -24.47 8.93 -10.44
CA PHE A 87 -25.32 7.84 -10.94
C PHE A 87 -25.65 6.86 -9.82
#